data_AF-A0A5E4K263-F1
#
_entry.id   AF-A0A5E4K263-F1
#
_cell.length_a   1.000
_cell.length_b   1.000
_cell.length_c   1.000
_cell.angle_alpha   90.00
_cell.angle_beta   90.00
_cell.angle_gamma   90.00
#
_symmetry.space_group_name_H-M   'P 1'
#
loop_
_entity.id
_entity.type
_entity.pdbx_description
1 polymer ?
#
loop_
_entity_poly.entity_id
_entity_poly.type
_entity_poly.pdbx_seq_one_letter_code
_entity_poly.pdbx_strand_id
1 'polypeptide(L)'
;MESIPLSAWNLGIGFEEYPVLARNISRMKNISKRAREEILSQGEEQFSEEQWKLISKLQEDMADDREVYKLAELDYWRGPPEGEKLFITSIVDYILRSKIILCS
;
A
#
# COMPACT_ATOMS: atom_id res chain seq x y z
N MET A 1 -6.35 13.11 -8.48
CA MET A 1 -6.63 11.72 -8.83
C MET A 1 -8.06 11.63 -9.31
N GLU A 2 -8.24 11.26 -10.58
CA GLU A 2 -9.56 11.21 -11.25
C GLU A 2 -10.08 9.78 -11.39
N SER A 3 -9.23 8.78 -11.14
CA SER A 3 -9.54 7.35 -11.18
C SER A 3 -8.77 6.62 -10.08
N ILE A 4 -9.19 5.39 -9.77
CA ILE A 4 -8.43 4.44 -8.96
C ILE A 4 -8.27 3.13 -9.74
N PRO A 5 -7.18 2.37 -9.50
CA PRO A 5 -7.01 1.08 -10.15
C PRO A 5 -8.05 0.07 -9.65
N LEU A 6 -8.43 -0.87 -10.53
CA LEU A 6 -9.39 -1.92 -10.19
C LEU A 6 -8.92 -2.81 -9.03
N SER A 7 -7.60 -2.98 -8.88
CA SER A 7 -6.98 -3.68 -7.75
C SER A 7 -7.28 -3.02 -6.41
N ALA A 8 -7.27 -1.68 -6.34
CA ALA A 8 -7.65 -0.92 -5.15
C ALA A 8 -9.15 -1.12 -4.84
N TRP A 9 -10.00 -0.98 -5.85
CA TRP A 9 -11.44 -1.19 -5.69
C TRP A 9 -11.79 -2.60 -5.19
N ASN A 10 -11.14 -3.63 -5.76
CA ASN A 10 -11.35 -5.03 -5.35
C ASN A 10 -10.85 -5.33 -3.93
N LEU A 11 -9.93 -4.52 -3.41
CA LEU A 11 -9.50 -4.56 -2.01
C LEU A 11 -10.38 -3.72 -1.08
N GLY A 12 -11.44 -3.09 -1.60
CA GLY A 12 -12.33 -2.21 -0.85
C GLY A 12 -11.73 -0.83 -0.56
N ILE A 13 -10.77 -0.37 -1.35
CA ILE A 13 -10.12 0.94 -1.21
C ILE A 13 -10.76 1.89 -2.22
N GLY A 14 -11.60 2.79 -1.73
CA GLY A 14 -12.34 3.76 -2.51
C GLY A 14 -11.51 4.98 -2.93
N PHE A 15 -12.17 5.87 -3.68
CA PHE A 15 -11.58 7.08 -4.25
C PHE A 15 -11.00 8.04 -3.21
N GLU A 16 -11.64 8.18 -2.05
CA GLU A 16 -11.17 9.08 -0.99
C GLU A 16 -10.00 8.48 -0.20
N GLU A 17 -9.95 7.15 -0.15
CA GLU A 17 -9.01 6.35 0.63
C GLU A 17 -7.69 6.13 -0.10
N TYR A 18 -7.74 5.99 -1.42
CA TYR A 18 -6.56 5.71 -2.24
C TYR A 18 -5.47 6.80 -2.15
N PRO A 19 -5.79 8.11 -2.16
CA PRO A 19 -4.80 9.16 -1.87
C PRO A 19 -4.23 9.09 -0.44
N VAL A 20 -5.01 8.63 0.55
CA VAL A 20 -4.55 8.44 1.94
C VAL A 20 -3.53 7.30 2.01
N LEU A 21 -3.83 6.18 1.34
CA LEU A 21 -2.91 5.06 1.17
C LEU A 21 -1.60 5.51 0.51
N ALA A 22 -1.66 6.30 -0.57
CA ALA A 22 -0.48 6.80 -1.26
C ALA A 22 0.41 7.65 -0.33
N ARG A 23 -0.17 8.53 0.49
CA ARG A 23 0.59 9.31 1.50
C ARG A 23 1.21 8.42 2.58
N ASN A 24 0.58 7.29 2.92
CA ASN A 24 1.11 6.35 3.91
C ASN A 24 2.46 5.72 3.47
N ILE A 25 2.79 5.72 2.18
CA ILE A 25 4.10 5.27 1.67
C ILE A 25 5.23 6.11 2.25
N SER A 26 5.06 7.44 2.37
CA SER A 26 6.08 8.31 2.98
C SER A 26 6.33 7.94 4.44
N ARG A 27 5.28 7.57 5.18
CA ARG A 27 5.40 7.09 6.57
C ARG A 27 6.23 5.81 6.67
N MET A 28 6.15 4.92 5.68
CA MET A 28 6.94 3.68 5.68
C MET A 28 8.45 3.92 5.65
N LYS A 29 8.91 5.07 5.11
CA LYS A 29 10.33 5.48 5.11
C LYS A 29 10.83 5.78 6.53
N ASN A 30 9.94 6.25 7.40
CA ASN A 30 10.28 6.73 8.74
C ASN A 30 10.21 5.65 9.81
N ILE A 31 9.75 4.44 9.47
CA ILE A 31 9.76 3.30 10.39
C ILE A 31 10.95 2.38 10.09
N SER A 32 11.35 1.58 11.08
CA SER A 32 12.51 0.68 10.94
C SER A 32 12.21 -0.45 9.96
N LYS A 33 13.27 -1.03 9.36
CA LYS A 33 13.15 -2.23 8.51
C LYS A 33 12.42 -3.36 9.24
N ARG A 34 12.75 -3.59 10.51
CA ARG A 34 12.10 -4.59 11.36
C ARG A 34 10.59 -4.33 11.51
N ALA A 35 10.18 -3.08 11.73
CA ALA A 35 8.76 -2.75 11.84
C ALA A 35 8.01 -3.03 10.54
N ARG A 36 8.64 -2.80 9.37
CA ARG A 36 8.07 -3.16 8.07
C ARG A 36 7.92 -4.68 7.91
N GLU A 37 8.94 -5.44 8.31
CA GLU A 37 8.90 -6.91 8.29
C GLU A 37 7.79 -7.46 9.21
N GLU A 38 7.59 -6.87 10.39
CA GLU A 38 6.50 -7.23 11.31
C GLU A 38 5.11 -6.95 10.73
N ILE A 39 4.93 -5.84 10.01
CA ILE A 39 3.68 -5.52 9.30
C ILE A 39 3.41 -6.58 8.21
N LEU A 40 4.42 -6.93 7.42
CA LEU A 40 4.27 -7.93 6.36
C LEU A 40 3.94 -9.31 6.93
N SER A 41 4.61 -9.72 8.01
CA SER A 41 4.31 -10.98 8.73
C SER A 41 2.85 -11.03 9.20
N GLN A 42 2.32 -9.94 9.77
CA GLN A 42 0.91 -9.86 10.15
C GLN A 42 -0.03 -9.99 8.94
N GLY A 43 0.34 -9.41 7.80
CA GLY A 43 -0.40 -9.60 6.55
C GLY A 43 -0.37 -11.06 6.09
N GLU A 44 0.76 -11.75 6.22
CA GLU A 44 0.93 -13.14 5.77
C GLU A 44 0.05 -14.09 6.60
N GLU A 45 -0.14 -13.79 7.88
CA GLU A 45 -1.00 -14.54 8.78
C GLU A 45 -2.50 -14.26 8.58
N GLN A 46 -2.87 -13.03 8.21
CA GLN A 46 -4.28 -12.60 8.19
C GLN A 46 -4.94 -12.61 6.81
N PHE A 47 -4.16 -12.46 5.73
CA PHE A 47 -4.72 -12.33 4.40
C PHE A 47 -4.72 -13.66 3.65
N SER A 48 -5.80 -13.91 2.90
CA SER A 48 -5.87 -15.07 2.01
C SER A 48 -4.90 -14.92 0.82
N GLU A 49 -4.59 -16.03 0.15
CA GLU A 49 -3.78 -16.00 -1.08
C GLU A 49 -4.38 -15.09 -2.16
N GLU A 50 -5.71 -15.04 -2.27
CA GLU A 50 -6.40 -14.17 -3.21
C GLU A 50 -6.22 -12.69 -2.86
N GLN A 51 -6.30 -12.34 -1.57
CA GLN A 51 -6.02 -10.98 -1.10
C GLN A 51 -4.56 -10.61 -1.37
N TRP A 52 -3.61 -11.52 -1.14
CA TRP A 52 -2.20 -11.29 -1.47
C TRP A 52 -1.96 -11.06 -2.97
N LYS A 53 -2.64 -11.80 -3.85
CA LYS A 53 -2.57 -11.55 -5.30
C LYS A 53 -3.06 -10.14 -5.65
N LEU A 54 -4.15 -9.69 -5.04
CA LEU A 54 -4.66 -8.33 -5.25
C LEU A 54 -3.74 -7.26 -4.67
N ILE A 55 -3.11 -7.50 -3.51
CA ILE A 55 -2.13 -6.60 -2.90
C ILE A 55 -0.91 -6.45 -3.79
N SER A 56 -0.36 -7.55 -4.29
CA SER A 56 0.76 -7.52 -5.24
C SER A 56 0.37 -6.78 -6.52
N LYS A 57 -0.86 -6.97 -7.02
CA LYS A 57 -1.33 -6.25 -8.20
C LYS A 57 -1.48 -4.75 -7.94
N LEU A 58 -1.98 -4.37 -6.77
CA LEU A 58 -2.08 -2.98 -6.36
C LEU A 58 -0.70 -2.33 -6.20
N GLN A 59 0.31 -3.07 -5.71
CA GLN A 59 1.69 -2.57 -5.66
C GLN A 59 2.17 -2.17 -7.07
N GLU A 60 1.97 -3.03 -8.07
CA GLU A 60 2.33 -2.74 -9.47
C GLU A 60 1.59 -1.49 -9.96
N ASP A 61 0.27 -1.45 -9.78
CA ASP A 61 -0.55 -0.34 -10.26
C ASP A 61 -0.14 1.00 -9.60
N MET A 62 0.22 0.98 -8.31
CA MET A 62 0.75 2.15 -7.60
C MET A 62 2.17 2.53 -8.05
N ALA A 63 3.01 1.54 -8.39
CA ALA A 63 4.37 1.77 -8.85
C ALA A 63 4.44 2.42 -10.24
N ASP A 64 3.39 2.29 -11.04
CA ASP A 64 3.24 2.91 -12.36
C ASP A 64 2.54 4.28 -12.32
N ASP A 65 1.94 4.66 -11.19
CA ASP A 65 1.16 5.90 -11.05
C ASP A 65 2.02 7.08 -10.59
N ARG A 66 2.25 8.06 -11.47
CA ARG A 66 3.01 9.29 -11.15
C ARG A 66 2.39 10.10 -10.02
N GLU A 67 1.07 10.10 -9.86
CA GLU A 67 0.40 10.83 -8.79
C GLU A 67 0.69 10.20 -7.42
N VAL A 68 0.82 8.87 -7.36
CA VAL A 68 1.24 8.16 -6.14
C VAL A 68 2.61 8.64 -5.68
N TYR A 69 3.60 8.77 -6.57
CA TYR A 69 4.94 9.24 -6.19
C TYR A 69 4.93 10.69 -5.71
N LYS A 70 4.12 11.55 -6.34
CA LYS A 70 3.92 12.93 -5.90
C LYS A 70 3.37 12.98 -4.46
N LEU A 71 2.37 12.14 -4.15
CA LEU A 71 1.79 12.06 -2.81
C LEU A 71 2.70 11.39 -1.78
N ALA A 72 3.52 10.42 -2.22
CA ALA A 72 4.47 9.70 -1.39
C ALA A 72 5.80 10.45 -1.17
N GLU A 73 5.98 11.61 -1.80
CA GLU A 73 7.22 12.39 -1.74
C GLU A 73 8.44 11.57 -2.21
N LEU A 74 8.26 10.88 -3.34
CA LEU A 74 9.26 10.03 -3.99
C LEU A 74 9.59 10.54 -5.39
N ASP A 75 10.80 10.20 -5.85
CA ASP A 75 11.24 10.47 -7.22
C ASP A 75 10.79 9.34 -8.15
N TYR A 76 9.80 9.62 -9.01
CA TYR A 76 9.26 8.65 -9.97
C TYR A 76 10.32 8.03 -10.89
N TRP A 77 11.35 8.80 -11.28
CA TRP A 77 12.36 8.33 -12.22
C TRP A 77 13.30 7.27 -11.63
N ARG A 78 13.33 7.15 -10.31
CA ARG A 78 14.08 6.10 -9.60
C ARG A 78 13.30 4.81 -9.43
N GLY A 79 12.02 4.81 -9.82
CA GLY A 79 11.11 3.69 -9.58
C GLY A 79 10.82 3.48 -8.08
N PRO A 80 10.06 2.45 -7.74
CA PRO A 80 9.77 2.13 -6.35
C PRO A 80 11.05 1.63 -5.68
N PRO A 81 11.35 2.05 -4.44
CA PRO A 81 12.49 1.51 -3.69
C PRO A 81 12.18 0.09 -3.21
N GLU A 82 12.23 -0.88 -4.12
CA GLU A 82 11.88 -2.29 -3.89
C GLU A 82 12.69 -2.92 -2.75
N GLY A 83 13.96 -2.52 -2.59
CA GLY A 83 14.80 -2.96 -1.47
C GLY A 83 14.26 -2.58 -0.08
N GLU A 84 13.42 -1.54 -0.01
CA GLU A 84 12.78 -1.08 1.22
C GLU A 84 11.33 -1.56 1.37
N LYS A 85 10.74 -2.15 0.33
CA LYS A 85 9.36 -2.67 0.30
C LYS A 85 8.31 -1.65 0.75
N LEU A 86 8.51 -0.35 0.47
CA LEU A 86 7.65 0.72 1.01
C LEU A 86 6.19 0.60 0.55
N PHE A 87 5.99 0.28 -0.73
CA PHE A 87 4.67 0.23 -1.35
C PHE A 87 3.84 -0.91 -0.76
N ILE A 88 4.33 -2.14 -0.85
CA ILE A 88 3.64 -3.32 -0.30
C ILE A 88 3.42 -3.20 1.20
N THR A 89 4.40 -2.68 1.96
CA THR A 89 4.22 -2.47 3.40
C THR A 89 3.14 -1.42 3.68
N SER A 90 3.07 -0.35 2.89
CA SER A 90 2.03 0.69 3.04
C SER A 90 0.63 0.12 2.78
N ILE A 91 0.47 -0.70 1.73
CA ILE A 91 -0.78 -1.37 1.37
C ILE A 91 -1.21 -2.30 2.51
N VAL A 92 -0.30 -3.14 3.01
CA VAL A 92 -0.58 -4.08 4.10
C VAL A 92 -0.91 -3.32 5.40
N ASP A 93 -0.14 -2.32 5.80
CA ASP A 93 -0.41 -1.49 6.99
C ASP A 93 -1.78 -0.81 6.89
N TYR A 94 -2.12 -0.27 5.71
CA TYR A 94 -3.41 0.36 5.47
C TYR A 94 -4.55 -0.65 5.65
N ILE A 95 -4.51 -1.79 4.95
CA ILE A 95 -5.58 -2.79 5.01
C ILE A 95 -5.73 -3.36 6.42
N LEU A 96 -4.63 -3.67 7.12
CA LEU A 96 -4.65 -4.13 8.50
C LEU A 96 -5.34 -3.12 9.43
N ARG A 97 -5.06 -1.82 9.28
CA ARG A 97 -5.65 -0.77 10.13
C ARG A 97 -7.09 -0.43 9.75
N SER A 98 -7.43 -0.44 8.46
CA SER A 98 -8.78 -0.15 7.98
C SER A 98 -9.76 -1.26 8.33
N LYS A 99 -9.31 -2.53 8.36
CA LYS A 99 -10.12 -3.67 8.82
C LYS A 99 -10.43 -3.64 10.32
N ILE A 100 -9.63 -2.95 11.14
CA ILE A 100 -9.97 -2.73 12.56
C ILE A 100 -11.25 -1.87 12.68
N ILE A 101 -11.50 -0.98 11.72
CA ILE A 101 -12.66 -0.08 11.73
C ILE A 101 -13.94 -0.80 11.25
N LEU A 102 -13.85 -1.79 10.35
CA LEU A 102 -15.03 -2.57 9.90
C LEU A 102 -15.55 -3.59 10.94
N CYS A 103 -14.79 -3.90 11.98
CA CYS A 103 -15.20 -4.82 13.05
C CYS A 103 -15.68 -4.10 14.33
N SER A 104 -15.84 -2.77 14.28
CA SER A 104 -16.37 -1.93 15.36
C SER A 104 -17.80 -1.51 15.05
#